data_AF-A0A9D4EHG3-F1
#
_entry.id   AF-A0A9D4EHG3-F1
#
_cell.length_a   1.000
_cell.length_b   1.000
_cell.length_c   1.000
_cell.angle_alpha   90.00
_cell.angle_beta   90.00
_cell.angle_gamma   90.00
#
_symmetry.space_group_name_H-M   'P 1'
#
loop_
_entity.id
_entity.type
_entity.pdbx_description
1 polymer ?
#
loop_
_entity_poly.entity_id
_entity_poly.type
_entity_poly.pdbx_seq_one_letter_code
_entity_poly.pdbx_strand_id
1 'polypeptide(L)' 'MDFRVFPEVKSQLRGIRFASKQELTVAAKRIVLSFDAEWYRDTFDKWISRHKVHSRWR' A
#
# COMPACT_ATOMS: atom_id res chain seq x y z
N MET A 1 2.56 -4.62 -4.96
CA MET A 1 2.07 -3.28 -4.56
C MET A 1 0.58 -3.28 -4.31
N ASP A 2 -0.24 -3.70 -5.28
CA ASP A 2 -1.70 -3.52 -5.24
C ASP A 2 -2.40 -4.16 -4.03
N PHE A 3 -2.03 -5.38 -3.65
CA PHE A 3 -2.72 -6.11 -2.58
C PHE A 3 -2.48 -5.60 -1.15
N ARG A 4 -1.52 -4.69 -0.91
CA ARG A 4 -1.19 -4.22 0.44
C ARG A 4 -0.99 -2.72 0.54
N VAL A 5 -0.24 -2.12 -0.37
CA VAL A 5 0.06 -0.68 -0.29
C VAL A 5 -1.19 0.16 -0.56
N PHE A 6 -1.95 -0.14 -1.62
CA PHE A 6 -3.18 0.62 -1.88
C PHE A 6 -4.27 0.39 -0.82
N PRO A 7 -4.56 -0.83 -0.35
CA PRO A 7 -5.49 -1.05 0.75
C PRO A 7 -5.10 -0.30 2.03
N GLU A 8 -3.82 -0.31 2.40
CA GLU A 8 -3.34 0.37 3.60
C GLU A 8 -3.50 1.89 3.48
N VAL A 9 -3.02 2.46 2.38
CA VAL A 9 -3.18 3.91 2.10
C VAL A 9 -4.67 4.28 2.07
N LYS A 10 -5.51 3.49 1.39
CA LYS A 10 -6.96 3.74 1.30
C LYS A 10 -7.65 3.61 2.67
N SER A 11 -7.20 2.68 3.52
CA SER A 11 -7.71 2.51 4.88
C SER A 11 -7.44 3.75 5.73
N GLN A 12 -6.22 4.28 5.68
CA GLN A 12 -5.84 5.48 6.43
C GLN A 12 -6.50 6.77 5.91
N LEU A 13 -6.84 6.82 4.62
CA LEU A 13 -7.60 7.92 4.03
C LEU A 13 -9.12 7.80 4.26
N ARG A 14 -9.61 6.67 4.78
CA ARG A 14 -11.04 6.39 4.89
C ARG A 14 -11.69 7.32 5.92
N GLY A 15 -12.81 7.93 5.52
CA GLY A 15 -13.57 8.84 6.39
C GLY A 15 -13.06 10.28 6.38
N ILE A 16 -11.92 10.55 5.74
CA ILE A 16 -11.40 11.91 5.58
C ILE A 16 -12.02 12.53 4.32
N ARG A 17 -12.60 13.72 4.45
CA ARG A 17 -13.07 14.52 3.32
C ARG A 17 -11.98 15.49 2.91
N PHE A 18 -11.56 15.41 1.65
CA PHE A 18 -10.59 16.33 1.07
C PHE A 18 -11.33 17.39 0.24
N ALA A 19 -10.93 18.65 0.40
CA ALA A 19 -11.51 19.77 -0.36
C ALA A 19 -10.93 19.88 -1.77
N SER A 20 -9.77 19.25 -2.02
CA SER A 20 -9.12 19.26 -3.34
C SER A 20 -8.33 17.98 -3.63
N LYS A 21 -8.06 17.75 -4.92
CA LYS A 21 -7.16 16.67 -5.37
C LYS A 21 -5.73 16.87 -4.83
N GLN A 22 -5.29 18.11 -4.68
CA GLN A 22 -3.95 18.42 -4.19
C GLN A 22 -3.79 17.95 -2.74
N GLU A 23 -4.80 18.20 -1.90
CA GLU A 23 -4.84 17.79 -0.51
C GLU A 23 -4.79 16.26 -0.36
N LEU A 24 -5.63 15.55 -1.14
CA LEU A 24 -5.59 14.09 -1.21
C LEU A 24 -4.21 13.57 -1.61
N THR A 25 -3.57 14.21 -2.59
CA THR A 25 -2.24 13.82 -3.09
C THR A 25 -1.17 13.99 -2.01
N VAL A 26 -1.21 15.10 -1.27
CA VAL A 26 -0.28 15.35 -0.16
C VAL A 26 -0.49 14.33 0.97
N ALA A 27 -1.75 14.06 1.34
CA ALA A 27 -2.09 13.09 2.37
C ALA A 27 -1.61 11.67 1.99
N ALA A 28 -1.89 11.23 0.76
CA ALA A 28 -1.44 9.93 0.26
C ALA A 28 0.09 9.83 0.24
N LYS A 29 0.80 10.87 -0.24
CA LYS A 29 2.28 10.90 -0.21
C LYS A 29 2.82 10.80 1.21
N ARG A 30 2.22 11.52 2.16
CA ARG A 30 2.64 11.48 3.58
C ARG A 30 2.52 10.07 4.16
N ILE A 31 1.42 9.36 3.87
CA ILE A 31 1.23 7.98 4.31
C ILE A 31 2.29 7.07 3.70
N VAL A 32 2.48 7.13 2.38
CA VAL A 32 3.49 6.30 1.67
C VAL A 32 4.90 6.52 2.21
N LEU A 33 5.25 7.77 2.54
CA LEU A 33 6.55 8.14 3.11
C LEU A 33 6.69 7.80 4.60
N SER A 34 5.59 7.55 5.31
CA SER A 34 5.62 7.12 6.71
C SER A 34 5.96 5.64 6.90
N PHE A 35 5.87 4.84 5.84
CA PHE A 35 6.29 3.44 5.88
C PHE A 35 7.82 3.36 5.84
N ASP A 36 8.38 2.60 6.78
CA ASP A 36 9.82 2.34 6.82
C ASP A 36 10.25 1.28 5.78
N ALA A 37 11.56 1.11 5.65
CA ALA A 37 12.15 0.15 4.71
C ALA A 37 11.79 -1.32 5.05
N GLU A 38 11.59 -1.65 6.32
CA GLU A 38 11.24 -3.00 6.75
C GLU A 38 9.82 -3.36 6.31
N TRP A 39 8.89 -2.42 6.40
CA TRP A 39 7.52 -2.57 5.94
C TRP A 39 7.46 -2.85 4.43
N TYR A 40 8.27 -2.15 3.64
CA TYR A 40 8.36 -2.40 2.20
C TYR A 40 8.99 -3.77 1.90
N ARG A 41 10.02 -4.18 2.64
CA ARG A 41 10.63 -5.51 2.51
C ARG A 41 9.61 -6.62 2.78
N ASP A 42 8.90 -6.57 3.91
CA ASP A 42 7.84 -7.53 4.25
C ASP A 42 6.71 -7.54 3.21
N THR A 43 6.36 -6.36 2.67
CA THR A 43 5.38 -6.26 1.59
C THR A 43 5.85 -6.95 0.31
N PHE A 44 7.13 -6.82 -0.03
CA PHE A 44 7.73 -7.50 -1.18
C PHE A 44 7.80 -9.02 -0.96
N ASP A 45 8.20 -9.48 0.22
CA ASP A 45 8.28 -10.91 0.54
C ASP A 45 6.89 -11.59 0.46
N LYS A 46 5.85 -10.93 0.97
CA LYS A 46 4.46 -11.38 0.82
C LYS A 46 4.01 -11.42 -0.65
N TRP A 47 4.44 -10.45 -1.45
CA TRP A 47 4.17 -10.44 -2.89
C TRP A 47 4.81 -11.64 -3.60
N ILE A 48 6.08 -11.92 -3.30
CA ILE A 48 6.82 -13.07 -3.82
C ILE A 48 6.16 -14.38 -3.40
N SER A 49 5.84 -14.53 -2.12
CA SER A 49 5.16 -15.73 -1.58
C SER A 49 3.85 -15.99 -2.30
N ARG A 50 3.03 -14.96 -2.52
CA ARG A 50 1.76 -15.06 -3.26
C ARG A 50 1.96 -15.58 -4.68
N HIS A 51 3.00 -15.14 -5.39
CA HIS A 51 3.30 -15.61 -6.74
C HIS A 51 3.86 -17.03 -6.76
N LYS A 52 4.74 -17.38 -5.80
CA LYS A 52 5.25 -18.76 -5.66
C LYS A 52 4.14 -19.76 -5.38
N VAL A 53 3.17 -19.40 -4.54
CA VAL A 53 1.98 -20.22 -4.30
C VAL A 53 1.16 -20.35 -5.58
N HIS A 54 0.97 -19.27 -6.34
CA HIS A 54 0.20 -19.33 -7.59
C HIS A 54 0.88 -20.17 -8.69
N SER A 55 2.22 -20.16 -8.76
CA SER A 55 2.99 -20.99 -9.70
C SER A 55 2.99 -22.47 -9.35
N ARG A 56 2.68 -22.85 -8.11
CA ARG A 56 2.66 -24.26 -7.66
C ARG A 56 1.38 -25.01 -8.05
N TRP A 57 0.33 -24.27 -8.43
CA TRP A 57 -0.96 -24.81 -8.84
C TRP A 57 -1.21 -24.67 -10.35
N ARG A 58 -0.16 -24.38 -11.13
CA ARG A 58 -0.17 -24.36 -12.59
C ARG A 58 0.64 -25.51 -13.17
#